data_AF-U4V710-F1
#
_entry.id   AF-U4V710-F1
#
_cell.length_a   1.000
_cell.length_b   1.000
_cell.length_c   1.000
_cell.angle_alpha   90.00
_cell.angle_beta   90.00
_cell.angle_gamma   90.00
#
_symmetry.space_group_name_H-M   'P 1'
#
loop_
_entity.id
_entity.type
_entity.pdbx_description
1 polymer ?
#
loop_
_entity_poly.entity_id
_entity_poly.type
_entity_poly.pdbx_seq_one_letter_code
_entity_poly.pdbx_strand_id
1 'polypeptide(L)'
;MREMRTPALWRGNPGAVNGQCRISLRNRVRLPNFPVNSNEMMIPIMLYRSSPMKKITPQDALVYIMITTSAADTTMTDAELSSIGNVVSRLPVFQGFDKERLPKLASDCYALLADEDGLEKILDLAHDALPERLYDTAYALAVEVAAADLHVEQEELEFLQMLRDRWTLDELTVAAIERSARVRFRKLDPAV
;
A
#
# COMPACT_ATOMS: atom_id res chain seq x y z
N MET A 1 2.24 -32.42 17.30
CA MET A 1 2.24 -31.05 16.74
C MET A 1 1.47 -31.10 15.43
N ARG A 2 0.26 -30.53 15.38
CA ARG A 2 -0.58 -30.51 14.16
C ARG A 2 -0.21 -29.28 13.33
N GLU A 3 0.15 -29.50 12.08
CA GLU A 3 0.34 -28.47 11.06
C GLU A 3 -0.88 -27.55 10.98
N MET A 4 -0.67 -26.25 11.21
CA MET A 4 -1.66 -25.23 10.87
C MET A 4 -1.69 -25.07 9.34
N ARG A 5 -2.56 -25.82 8.65
CA ARG A 5 -2.90 -25.53 7.26
C ARG A 5 -3.65 -24.18 7.19
N THR A 6 -3.08 -23.25 6.44
CA THR A 6 -3.72 -22.01 5.97
C THR A 6 -5.03 -22.30 5.20
N PRO A 7 -6.12 -21.52 5.39
CA PRO A 7 -7.36 -21.70 4.62
C PRO A 7 -7.16 -21.32 3.15
N ALA A 8 -7.85 -22.03 2.26
CA ALA A 8 -7.60 -22.09 0.81
C ALA A 8 -7.89 -20.81 -0.01
N LEU A 9 -8.47 -19.76 0.57
CA LEU A 9 -8.82 -18.52 -0.14
C LEU A 9 -7.59 -17.68 -0.53
N TRP A 10 -6.44 -17.94 0.11
CA TRP A 10 -5.12 -17.33 -0.15
C TRP A 10 -4.17 -18.26 -0.91
N ARG A 11 -4.68 -19.32 -1.55
CA ARG A 11 -3.86 -20.21 -2.41
C ARG A 11 -4.22 -19.96 -3.87
N GLY A 12 -3.27 -19.42 -4.62
CA GLY A 12 -3.34 -19.34 -6.08
C GLY A 12 -3.64 -20.70 -6.72
N ASN A 13 -4.34 -20.64 -7.85
CA ASN A 13 -4.88 -21.77 -8.58
C ASN A 13 -3.77 -22.72 -9.10
N PRO A 14 -3.75 -24.02 -8.74
CA PRO A 14 -2.75 -24.97 -9.24
C PRO A 14 -3.19 -25.51 -10.60
N GLY A 15 -3.06 -24.69 -11.64
CA GLY A 15 -3.53 -25.01 -12.98
C GLY A 15 -2.81 -24.34 -14.16
N ALA A 16 -1.75 -23.58 -13.93
CA ALA A 16 -0.94 -22.97 -14.99
C ALA A 16 0.54 -23.37 -14.84
N VAL A 17 0.85 -24.64 -15.06
CA VAL A 17 2.22 -25.08 -15.35
C VAL A 17 2.41 -25.14 -16.85
N ASN A 18 3.50 -24.51 -17.31
CA ASN A 18 4.04 -24.45 -18.67
C ASN A 18 3.55 -23.31 -19.58
N GLY A 19 3.98 -22.09 -19.27
CA GLY A 19 4.13 -21.01 -20.23
C GLY A 19 5.40 -20.23 -19.93
N GLN A 20 6.48 -20.50 -20.64
CA GLN A 20 7.69 -19.69 -20.61
C GLN A 20 7.34 -18.24 -20.96
N CYS A 21 7.25 -17.36 -19.97
CA CYS A 21 7.38 -15.94 -20.22
C CYS A 21 8.88 -15.64 -20.44
N ARG A 22 9.36 -15.98 -21.64
CA ARG A 22 10.62 -15.47 -22.17
C ARG A 22 10.41 -13.97 -22.37
N ILE A 23 10.81 -13.17 -21.38
CA ILE A 23 11.08 -11.76 -21.64
C ILE A 23 12.22 -11.74 -22.66
N SER A 24 11.85 -11.49 -23.91
CA SER A 24 12.77 -11.30 -25.01
C SER A 24 13.54 -10.00 -24.74
N LEU A 25 14.75 -10.11 -24.17
CA LEU A 25 15.75 -9.04 -24.12
C LEU A 25 16.35 -8.78 -25.52
N ARG A 26 15.50 -8.66 -26.54
CA ARG A 26 15.86 -8.22 -27.90
C ARG A 26 15.31 -6.81 -28.14
N ASN A 27 15.75 -5.87 -27.33
CA ASN A 27 15.97 -4.52 -27.80
C ASN A 27 17.14 -3.93 -27.01
N ARG A 28 18.35 -4.16 -27.52
CA ARG A 28 19.51 -3.35 -27.16
C ARG A 28 19.20 -1.94 -27.63
N VAL A 29 18.74 -1.09 -26.72
CA VAL A 29 19.01 0.34 -26.87
C VAL A 29 20.52 0.46 -26.87
N ARG A 30 21.08 0.71 -28.06
CA ARG A 30 22.49 1.03 -28.21
C ARG A 30 22.68 2.38 -27.49
N LEU A 31 23.19 2.34 -26.26
CA LEU A 31 23.67 3.56 -25.61
C LEU A 31 24.69 4.21 -26.55
N PRO A 32 24.57 5.51 -26.89
CA PRO A 32 25.60 6.18 -27.64
C PRO A 32 26.90 6.17 -26.81
N ASN A 33 28.02 5.87 -27.47
CA ASN A 33 29.35 6.00 -26.88
C ASN A 33 29.58 7.49 -26.61
N PHE A 34 29.53 7.91 -25.35
CA PHE A 34 29.96 9.24 -24.96
C PHE A 34 31.48 9.28 -24.88
N PRO A 35 32.16 10.19 -25.59
CA PRO A 35 33.60 10.40 -25.39
C PRO A 35 33.80 11.06 -24.03
N VAL A 36 34.53 10.38 -23.13
CA VAL A 36 34.90 10.95 -21.83
C VAL A 36 36.06 11.93 -22.06
N ASN A 37 35.80 13.23 -22.01
CA ASN A 37 36.85 14.25 -21.93
C ASN A 37 36.99 14.71 -20.48
N SER A 38 38.20 14.66 -19.96
CA SER A 38 38.53 14.64 -18.53
C SER A 38 38.42 15.98 -17.78
N ASN A 39 37.64 16.96 -18.24
CA ASN A 39 37.68 18.32 -17.67
C ASN A 39 36.34 19.00 -17.34
N GLU A 40 35.23 18.27 -17.28
CA GLU A 40 34.01 18.79 -16.64
C GLU A 40 33.38 17.72 -15.75
N MET A 41 33.71 17.72 -14.47
CA MET A 41 32.97 16.95 -13.48
C MET A 41 32.55 17.89 -12.34
N MET A 42 31.41 18.53 -12.54
CA MET A 42 30.64 19.22 -11.51
C MET A 42 29.17 18.72 -11.53
N ILE A 43 28.91 17.65 -10.74
CA ILE A 43 27.82 17.45 -9.74
C ILE A 43 26.34 17.71 -10.16
N PRO A 44 25.32 16.90 -9.74
CA PRO A 44 25.23 15.48 -9.37
C PRO A 44 23.91 14.80 -9.90
N ILE A 45 23.60 13.59 -9.40
CA ILE A 45 22.34 12.83 -9.52
C ILE A 45 21.16 13.60 -8.87
N MET A 46 20.78 14.76 -9.41
CA MET A 46 19.73 15.62 -8.87
C MET A 46 18.81 16.12 -9.99
N LEU A 47 18.27 15.19 -10.79
CA LEU A 47 17.19 15.48 -11.74
C LEU A 47 16.05 14.46 -11.65
N TYR A 48 15.67 14.06 -10.43
CA TYR A 48 14.27 13.74 -10.17
C TYR A 48 13.60 15.06 -9.77
N ARG A 49 12.79 15.64 -10.67
CA ARG A 49 12.04 16.89 -10.42
C ARG A 49 11.08 16.65 -9.25
N SER A 50 11.55 16.90 -8.03
CA SER A 50 10.67 17.01 -6.87
C SER A 50 9.86 18.31 -7.03
N SER A 51 8.63 18.18 -7.53
CA SER A 51 7.58 19.15 -7.20
C SER A 51 7.57 19.32 -5.67
N PRO A 52 7.35 20.52 -5.10
CA PRO A 52 7.33 20.70 -3.66
C PRO A 52 6.24 19.78 -3.08
N MET A 53 6.67 18.63 -2.56
CA MET A 53 5.75 17.63 -2.05
C MET A 53 5.01 18.26 -0.88
N LYS A 54 3.68 18.22 -0.94
CA LYS A 54 2.84 18.59 0.18
C LYS A 54 3.30 17.76 1.37
N LYS A 55 3.94 18.40 2.34
CA LYS A 55 4.42 17.71 3.55
C LYS A 55 3.22 17.26 4.36
N ILE A 56 2.88 15.99 4.22
CA ILE A 56 1.85 15.35 5.03
C ILE A 56 2.46 14.90 6.36
N THR A 57 1.65 14.84 7.41
CA THR A 57 2.10 14.29 8.69
C THR A 57 2.16 12.76 8.63
N PRO A 58 2.87 12.09 9.57
CA PRO A 58 2.82 10.62 9.65
C PRO A 58 1.38 10.09 9.78
N GLN A 59 0.52 10.79 10.53
CA GLN A 59 -0.89 10.41 10.67
C GLN A 59 -1.66 10.56 9.36
N ASP A 60 -1.42 11.63 8.60
CA ASP A 60 -2.02 11.81 7.27
C ASP A 60 -1.58 10.71 6.29
N ALA A 61 -0.31 10.29 6.36
CA ALA A 61 0.20 9.18 5.56
C ALA A 61 -0.50 7.85 5.90
N LEU A 62 -0.68 7.53 7.18
CA LEU A 62 -1.45 6.34 7.59
C LEU A 62 -2.90 6.39 7.09
N VAL A 63 -3.52 7.58 7.11
CA VAL A 63 -4.86 7.79 6.54
C VAL A 63 -4.87 7.61 5.03
N TYR A 64 -3.87 8.11 4.30
CA TYR A 64 -3.75 7.89 2.86
C TYR A 64 -3.65 6.39 2.55
N ILE A 65 -2.85 5.63 3.29
CA ILE A 65 -2.77 4.17 3.11
C ILE A 65 -4.12 3.48 3.33
N MET A 66 -4.86 3.84 4.39
CA MET A 66 -6.20 3.30 4.62
C MET A 66 -7.16 3.63 3.47
N ILE A 67 -7.17 4.88 3.02
CA ILE A 67 -8.04 5.35 1.94
C ILE A 67 -7.67 4.69 0.61
N THR A 68 -6.39 4.62 0.26
CA THR A 68 -5.93 3.94 -0.96
C THR A 68 -6.31 2.47 -0.98
N THR A 69 -6.30 1.80 0.19
CA THR A 69 -6.77 0.42 0.29
C THR A 69 -8.27 0.33 -0.03
N SER A 70 -9.12 1.21 0.53
CA SER A 70 -10.56 1.23 0.22
C SER A 70 -10.90 1.76 -1.18
N ALA A 71 -10.08 2.64 -1.74
CA ALA A 71 -10.33 3.35 -2.99
C ALA A 71 -10.08 2.50 -4.25
N ALA A 72 -9.77 1.20 -4.09
CA ALA A 72 -9.77 0.24 -5.19
C ALA A 72 -11.14 0.21 -5.90
N ASP A 73 -12.23 0.49 -5.17
CA ASP A 73 -13.53 0.79 -5.75
C ASP A 73 -13.68 2.28 -6.08
N THR A 74 -14.13 2.56 -7.31
CA THR A 74 -14.21 3.91 -7.91
C THR A 74 -15.05 4.96 -7.16
N THR A 75 -15.63 4.65 -5.99
CA THR A 75 -16.38 5.59 -5.15
C THR A 75 -16.27 5.20 -3.68
N MET A 76 -15.71 6.09 -2.84
CA MET A 76 -15.74 5.88 -1.38
C MET A 76 -17.17 5.94 -0.87
N THR A 77 -17.58 4.96 -0.09
CA THR A 77 -18.86 5.01 0.60
C THR A 77 -18.74 5.72 1.96
N ASP A 78 -19.84 6.31 2.44
CA ASP A 78 -19.90 6.86 3.81
C ASP A 78 -19.58 5.78 4.87
N ALA A 79 -19.84 4.51 4.56
CA ALA A 79 -19.54 3.38 5.42
C ALA A 79 -18.02 3.13 5.56
N GLU A 80 -17.27 3.19 4.46
CA GLU A 80 -15.79 3.08 4.48
C GLU A 80 -15.16 4.25 5.24
N LEU A 81 -15.59 5.48 4.95
CA LEU A 81 -15.06 6.66 5.65
C LEU A 81 -15.38 6.62 7.15
N SER A 82 -16.56 6.11 7.52
CA SER A 82 -16.92 5.85 8.92
C SER A 82 -16.05 4.76 9.56
N SER A 83 -15.74 3.68 8.83
CA SER A 83 -14.83 2.63 9.28
C SER A 83 -13.44 3.18 9.59
N ILE A 84 -12.87 3.98 8.67
CA ILE A 84 -11.61 4.68 8.87
C ILE A 84 -11.69 5.63 10.08
N GLY A 85 -12.79 6.37 10.22
CA GLY A 85 -13.04 7.22 11.38
C GLY A 85 -13.03 6.48 12.71
N ASN A 86 -13.55 5.25 12.76
CA ASN A 86 -13.52 4.39 13.95
C ASN A 86 -12.10 3.93 14.29
N VAL A 87 -11.29 3.61 13.29
CA VAL A 87 -9.87 3.24 13.46
C VAL A 87 -9.07 4.41 14.02
N VAL A 88 -9.21 5.59 13.41
CA VAL A 88 -8.55 6.82 13.84
C VAL A 88 -8.94 7.21 15.27
N SER A 89 -10.18 6.96 15.68
CA SER A 89 -10.65 7.33 17.02
C SER A 89 -10.12 6.44 18.15
N ARG A 90 -9.64 5.22 17.85
CA ARG A 90 -9.31 4.23 18.89
C ARG A 90 -7.81 3.89 19.01
N LEU A 91 -7.01 4.15 17.97
CA LEU A 91 -5.61 3.74 17.96
C LEU A 91 -4.68 4.84 18.48
N PRO A 92 -3.71 4.52 19.37
CA PRO A 92 -2.80 5.52 19.95
C PRO A 92 -1.95 6.30 18.94
N VAL A 93 -1.67 5.73 17.76
CA VAL A 93 -0.89 6.42 16.71
C VAL A 93 -1.61 7.68 16.19
N PHE A 94 -2.93 7.75 16.34
CA PHE A 94 -3.77 8.89 15.98
C PHE A 94 -4.11 9.81 17.16
N GLN A 95 -3.42 9.69 18.30
CA GLN A 95 -3.64 10.60 19.42
C GLN A 95 -3.42 12.07 18.98
N GLY A 96 -4.40 12.93 19.27
CA GLY A 96 -4.39 14.34 18.88
C GLY A 96 -4.73 14.61 17.41
N PHE A 97 -5.08 13.58 16.63
CA PHE A 97 -5.52 13.75 15.25
C PHE A 97 -6.94 14.32 15.20
N ASP A 98 -7.15 15.33 14.34
CA ASP A 98 -8.47 15.90 14.09
C ASP A 98 -9.23 15.10 13.01
N LYS A 99 -10.24 14.35 13.45
CA LYS A 99 -11.09 13.53 12.58
C LYS A 99 -11.92 14.32 11.58
N GLU A 100 -12.18 15.61 11.82
CA GLU A 100 -12.91 16.47 10.88
C GLU A 100 -12.12 16.70 9.58
N ARG A 101 -10.81 16.39 9.59
CA ARG A 101 -9.94 16.42 8.40
C ARG A 101 -10.12 15.22 7.48
N LEU A 102 -10.76 14.13 7.90
CA LEU A 102 -10.86 12.90 7.11
C LEU A 102 -11.51 13.10 5.73
N PRO A 103 -12.65 13.81 5.58
CA PRO A 103 -13.23 14.05 4.26
C PRO A 103 -12.28 14.82 3.33
N LYS A 104 -11.51 15.76 3.89
CA LYS A 104 -10.54 16.53 3.10
C LYS A 104 -9.35 15.67 2.69
N LEU A 105 -8.81 14.84 3.59
CA LEU A 105 -7.73 13.91 3.26
C LEU A 105 -8.16 12.89 2.21
N ALA A 106 -9.38 12.39 2.28
CA ALA A 106 -9.94 11.53 1.25
C ALA A 106 -10.02 12.22 -0.10
N SER A 107 -10.61 13.41 -0.17
CA SER A 107 -10.68 14.18 -1.41
C SER A 107 -9.28 14.45 -2.00
N ASP A 108 -8.30 14.78 -1.16
CA ASP A 108 -6.93 15.00 -1.60
C ASP A 108 -6.27 13.70 -2.10
N CYS A 109 -6.52 12.57 -1.43
CA CYS A 109 -6.02 11.25 -1.84
C CYS A 109 -6.63 10.79 -3.17
N TYR A 110 -7.94 11.00 -3.38
CA TYR A 110 -8.60 10.70 -4.65
C TYR A 110 -8.06 11.55 -5.80
N ALA A 111 -7.77 12.82 -5.55
CA ALA A 111 -7.14 13.68 -6.55
C ALA A 111 -5.75 13.16 -6.96
N LEU A 112 -4.99 12.56 -6.02
CA LEU A 112 -3.73 11.91 -6.34
C LEU A 112 -3.93 10.62 -7.14
N LEU A 113 -4.87 9.77 -6.73
CA LEU A 113 -5.17 8.51 -7.43
C LEU A 113 -5.66 8.71 -8.88
N ALA A 114 -6.25 9.87 -9.18
CA ALA A 114 -6.68 10.21 -10.53
C ALA A 114 -5.52 10.52 -11.50
N ASP A 115 -4.30 10.74 -11.00
CA ASP A 115 -3.11 10.91 -11.84
C ASP A 115 -2.61 9.56 -12.40
N GLU A 116 -1.95 9.58 -13.57
CA GLU A 116 -1.39 8.36 -14.21
C GLU A 116 -0.44 7.57 -13.30
N ASP A 117 0.36 8.27 -12.47
CA ASP A 117 1.28 7.68 -11.48
C ASP A 117 0.78 7.88 -10.03
N GLY A 118 -0.54 8.02 -9.83
CA GLY A 118 -1.14 8.40 -8.55
C GLY A 118 -0.78 7.49 -7.39
N LEU A 119 -0.78 6.18 -7.64
CA LEU A 119 -0.47 5.17 -6.65
C LEU A 119 0.99 5.26 -6.17
N GLU A 120 1.95 5.40 -7.09
CA GLU A 120 3.38 5.53 -6.75
C GLU A 120 3.63 6.82 -5.96
N LYS A 121 2.98 7.93 -6.36
CA LYS A 121 3.06 9.20 -5.62
C LYS A 121 2.60 9.07 -4.16
N ILE A 122 1.54 8.30 -3.92
CA ILE A 122 1.05 8.07 -2.55
C ILE A 122 2.05 7.23 -1.75
N LEU A 123 2.63 6.19 -2.37
CA LEU A 123 3.66 5.37 -1.73
C LEU A 123 4.92 6.18 -1.40
N ASP A 124 5.36 7.06 -2.30
CA ASP A 124 6.48 7.98 -2.07
C ASP A 124 6.17 8.96 -0.93
N LEU A 125 4.99 9.59 -0.95
CA LEU A 125 4.56 10.49 0.12
C LEU A 125 4.49 9.79 1.48
N ALA A 126 3.98 8.56 1.51
CA ALA A 126 3.90 7.77 2.74
C ALA A 126 5.29 7.36 3.22
N HIS A 127 6.17 6.93 2.33
CA HIS A 127 7.55 6.55 2.66
C HIS A 127 8.34 7.72 3.26
N ASP A 128 8.19 8.92 2.70
CA ASP A 128 8.88 10.12 3.16
C ASP A 128 8.32 10.66 4.49
N ALA A 129 7.03 10.48 4.74
CA ALA A 129 6.37 10.96 5.95
C ALA A 129 6.47 9.98 7.14
N LEU A 130 6.56 8.67 6.88
CA LEU A 130 6.53 7.66 7.93
C LEU A 130 7.93 7.29 8.43
N PRO A 131 8.18 7.32 9.75
CA PRO A 131 9.36 6.68 10.31
C PRO A 131 9.27 5.17 10.15
N GLU A 132 10.41 4.50 9.91
CA GLU A 132 10.50 3.05 9.65
C GLU A 132 9.76 2.18 10.67
N ARG A 133 9.78 2.58 11.96
CA ARG A 133 9.04 1.89 13.04
C ARG A 133 7.51 1.84 12.87
N LEU A 134 6.96 2.53 11.88
CA LEU A 134 5.52 2.58 11.58
C LEU A 134 5.18 1.91 10.24
N TYR A 135 6.12 1.31 9.53
CA TYR A 135 5.83 0.63 8.27
C TYR A 135 4.93 -0.61 8.47
N ASP A 136 5.21 -1.40 9.50
CA ASP A 136 4.35 -2.51 9.93
C ASP A 136 2.97 -2.02 10.40
N THR A 137 2.91 -0.85 11.03
CA THR A 137 1.68 -0.19 11.46
C THR A 137 0.83 0.23 10.26
N ALA A 138 1.44 0.88 9.26
CA ALA A 138 0.76 1.26 8.03
C ALA A 138 0.23 0.03 7.28
N TYR A 139 1.04 -1.03 7.19
CA TYR A 139 0.62 -2.29 6.59
C TYR A 139 -0.52 -2.96 7.37
N ALA A 140 -0.47 -2.97 8.70
CA ALA A 140 -1.55 -3.49 9.54
C ALA A 140 -2.86 -2.73 9.37
N LEU A 141 -2.81 -1.40 9.17
CA LEU A 141 -3.99 -0.59 8.89
C LEU A 141 -4.58 -0.91 7.51
N ALA A 142 -3.75 -1.04 6.47
CA ALA A 142 -4.21 -1.46 5.15
C ALA A 142 -4.91 -2.83 5.22
N VAL A 143 -4.29 -3.82 5.87
CA VAL A 143 -4.89 -5.16 6.04
C VAL A 143 -6.18 -5.11 6.86
N GLU A 144 -6.29 -4.22 7.87
CA GLU A 144 -7.51 -4.06 8.65
C GLU A 144 -8.67 -3.50 7.83
N VAL A 145 -8.38 -2.56 6.93
CA VAL A 145 -9.36 -2.01 5.98
C VAL A 145 -9.78 -3.08 4.98
N ALA A 146 -8.84 -3.69 4.27
CA ALA A 146 -9.13 -4.73 3.28
C ALA A 146 -9.91 -5.92 3.90
N ALA A 147 -9.60 -6.32 5.14
CA ALA A 147 -10.30 -7.42 5.79
C ALA A 147 -11.69 -7.05 6.34
N ALA A 148 -12.00 -5.76 6.47
CA ALA A 148 -13.34 -5.30 6.86
C ALA A 148 -14.34 -5.52 5.73
N ASP A 149 -13.88 -5.38 4.49
CA ASP A 149 -14.62 -5.72 3.29
C ASP A 149 -14.56 -7.24 3.07
N LEU A 150 -15.73 -7.86 2.91
CA LEU A 150 -15.87 -9.33 2.92
C LEU A 150 -15.29 -10.01 1.67
N HIS A 151 -14.88 -9.20 0.71
CA HIS A 151 -14.18 -9.58 -0.50
C HIS A 151 -12.98 -8.66 -0.62
N VAL A 152 -11.79 -9.26 -0.65
CA VAL A 152 -10.58 -8.53 -1.00
C VAL A 152 -10.42 -8.70 -2.51
N GLU A 153 -10.49 -7.61 -3.25
CA GLU A 153 -10.35 -7.60 -4.70
C GLU A 153 -8.87 -7.66 -5.10
N GLN A 154 -8.61 -7.97 -6.38
CA GLN A 154 -7.25 -8.16 -6.89
C GLN A 154 -6.39 -6.89 -6.74
N GLU A 155 -6.99 -5.73 -6.93
CA GLU A 155 -6.37 -4.41 -6.82
C GLU A 155 -5.87 -4.12 -5.40
N GLU A 156 -6.62 -4.53 -4.37
CA GLU A 156 -6.22 -4.38 -2.98
C GLU A 156 -5.04 -5.31 -2.63
N LEU A 157 -5.06 -6.55 -3.16
CA LEU A 157 -3.94 -7.49 -3.02
C LEU A 157 -2.67 -6.95 -3.65
N GLU A 158 -2.78 -6.31 -4.81
CA GLU A 158 -1.66 -5.65 -5.49
C GLU A 158 -1.11 -4.50 -4.66
N PHE A 159 -1.97 -3.64 -4.11
CA PHE A 159 -1.53 -2.56 -3.24
C PHE A 159 -0.83 -3.07 -1.96
N LEU A 160 -1.38 -4.10 -1.31
CA LEU A 160 -0.74 -4.74 -0.16
C LEU A 160 0.62 -5.33 -0.53
N GLN A 161 0.78 -5.89 -1.73
CA GLN A 161 2.05 -6.40 -2.20
C GLN A 161 3.07 -5.27 -2.41
N MET A 162 2.65 -4.14 -2.99
CA MET A 162 3.52 -2.95 -3.15
C MET A 162 4.03 -2.44 -1.81
N LEU A 163 3.20 -2.40 -0.77
CA LEU A 163 3.62 -1.97 0.57
C LEU A 163 4.70 -2.90 1.17
N ARG A 164 4.53 -4.22 1.01
CA ARG A 164 5.51 -5.21 1.48
C ARG A 164 6.86 -5.01 0.82
N ASP A 165 6.85 -4.86 -0.50
CA ASP A 165 8.08 -4.72 -1.29
C ASP A 165 8.76 -3.38 -1.01
N ARG A 166 7.98 -2.29 -0.92
CA ARG A 166 8.50 -0.93 -0.67
C ARG A 166 9.17 -0.80 0.69
N TRP A 167 8.61 -1.41 1.73
CA TRP A 167 9.13 -1.31 3.09
C TRP A 167 9.90 -2.54 3.55
N THR A 168 10.12 -3.52 2.67
CA THR A 168 10.86 -4.77 2.94
C THR A 168 10.37 -5.45 4.23
N LEU A 169 9.05 -5.58 4.37
CA LEU A 169 8.44 -6.17 5.55
C LEU A 169 8.77 -7.66 5.62
N ASP A 170 9.13 -8.15 6.81
CA ASP A 170 9.47 -9.55 6.97
C ASP A 170 8.24 -10.47 6.88
N GLU A 171 8.44 -11.66 6.32
CA GLU A 171 7.35 -12.61 6.04
C GLU A 171 6.59 -13.04 7.31
N LEU A 172 7.26 -13.11 8.47
CA LEU A 172 6.63 -13.51 9.72
C LEU A 172 5.69 -12.42 10.25
N THR A 173 6.13 -11.16 10.22
CA THR A 173 5.31 -9.99 10.58
C THR A 173 4.09 -9.88 9.67
N VAL A 174 4.29 -9.97 8.36
CA VAL A 174 3.22 -9.96 7.37
C VAL A 174 2.20 -11.06 7.67
N ALA A 175 2.65 -12.31 7.80
CA ALA A 175 1.78 -13.44 8.06
C ALA A 175 1.03 -13.32 9.40
N ALA A 176 1.67 -12.76 10.44
CA ALA A 176 1.05 -12.53 11.74
C ALA A 176 -0.07 -11.48 11.66
N ILE A 177 0.17 -10.37 10.95
CA ILE A 177 -0.80 -9.28 10.74
C ILE A 177 -2.03 -9.81 10.01
N GLU A 178 -1.84 -10.44 8.85
CA GLU A 178 -2.93 -11.02 8.06
C GLU A 178 -3.71 -12.08 8.84
N ARG A 179 -2.99 -12.95 9.57
CA ARG A 179 -3.61 -13.98 10.39
C ARG A 179 -4.50 -13.36 11.46
N SER A 180 -4.02 -12.31 12.11
CA SER A 180 -4.71 -11.60 13.19
C SER A 180 -5.96 -10.92 12.67
N ALA A 181 -5.88 -10.19 11.56
CA ALA A 181 -7.03 -9.56 10.92
C ALA A 181 -8.12 -10.60 10.56
N ARG A 182 -7.73 -11.70 9.92
CA ARG A 182 -8.66 -12.79 9.57
C ARG A 182 -9.39 -13.40 10.77
N VAL A 183 -8.79 -13.39 11.96
CA VAL A 183 -9.48 -13.85 13.17
C VAL A 183 -10.52 -12.82 13.64
N ARG A 184 -10.17 -11.53 13.62
CA ARG A 184 -11.05 -10.44 14.10
C ARG A 184 -12.29 -10.26 13.22
N PHE A 185 -12.17 -10.43 11.91
CA PHE A 185 -13.26 -10.23 10.95
C PHE A 185 -14.05 -11.51 10.62
N ARG A 186 -13.78 -12.62 11.31
CA ARG A 186 -14.51 -13.87 11.10
C ARG A 186 -15.96 -13.72 11.55
N LYS A 187 -16.89 -13.89 10.60
CA LYS A 187 -18.32 -13.94 10.90
C LYS A 187 -18.73 -15.29 11.48
N LEU A 188 -19.73 -15.26 12.35
CA LEU A 188 -20.46 -16.46 12.74
C LEU A 188 -21.21 -16.97 11.50
N ASP A 189 -21.17 -18.28 11.27
CA ASP A 189 -21.97 -18.91 10.22
C ASP A 189 -23.45 -18.73 10.58
N PRO A 190 -24.29 -18.11 9.72
CA PRO A 190 -25.70 -17.90 10.02
C PRO A 190 -26.50 -19.22 10.17
N ALA A 191 -25.91 -20.37 9.79
CA ALA A 191 -26.51 -21.69 9.94
C ALA A 191 -26.20 -22.37 11.29
N VAL A 192 -25.47 -21.71 12.19
CA VAL A 192 -25.19 -22.16 13.57
C VAL A 192 -26.03 -21.37 14.56
#